data_AF-A0A3C1Z2N2-F1
#
_entry.id   AF-A0A3C1Z2N2-F1
#
_cell.length_a   1.000
_cell.length_b   1.000
_cell.length_c   1.000
_cell.angle_alpha   90.00
_cell.angle_beta   90.00
_cell.angle_gamma   90.00
#
_symmetry.space_group_name_H-M   'P 1'
#
loop_
_entity.id
_entity.type
_entity.pdbx_description
1 polymer ?
#
loop_
_entity_poly.entity_id
_entity_poly.type
_entity_poly.pdbx_seq_one_letter_code
_entity_poly.pdbx_strand_id
1 'polypeptide(L)'
;MIPPSPVIPTTDQPLPIPLSDDPPRPLWELSIQFVKGVGPKRTILLQRLGISTVEEALWTLPWRYEDRSVVTPVAKLVPGGIHCVCGVIIRAESTRARSRRLS
;
A
#
# COMPACT_ATOMS: atom_id res chain seq x y z
N MET A 1 72.01 -26.17 22.03
CA MET A 1 71.37 -24.90 22.47
C MET A 1 70.64 -24.33 21.26
N ILE A 2 69.35 -24.65 21.12
CA ILE A 2 68.50 -24.26 19.97
C ILE A 2 67.60 -23.10 20.46
N PRO A 3 67.49 -21.96 19.75
CA PRO A 3 66.61 -20.88 20.18
C PRO A 3 65.14 -21.30 20.07
N PRO A 4 64.24 -20.85 20.97
CA PRO A 4 62.83 -21.18 20.86
C PRO A 4 62.21 -20.55 19.60
N SER A 5 61.45 -21.35 18.86
CA SER A 5 60.67 -20.90 17.70
C SER A 5 59.66 -19.82 18.09
N PRO A 6 59.39 -18.83 17.22
CA PRO A 6 58.41 -17.79 17.50
C PRO A 6 57.00 -18.39 17.49
N VAL A 7 56.24 -18.13 18.55
CA VAL A 7 54.81 -18.46 18.61
C VAL A 7 54.09 -17.48 17.70
N ILE A 8 53.61 -17.97 16.54
CA ILE A 8 52.69 -17.22 15.69
C ILE A 8 51.34 -17.21 16.41
N PRO A 9 50.72 -16.06 16.69
CA PRO A 9 49.35 -16.06 17.18
C PRO A 9 48.44 -16.57 16.06
N THR A 10 47.89 -17.77 16.24
CA THR A 10 46.80 -18.33 15.47
C THR A 10 45.62 -17.35 15.53
N THR A 11 45.53 -16.46 14.54
CA THR A 11 44.36 -15.62 14.32
C THR A 11 43.34 -16.49 13.61
N ASP A 12 42.71 -17.39 14.37
CA ASP A 12 41.47 -18.08 13.96
C ASP A 12 40.27 -17.22 14.36
N GLN A 13 40.35 -15.92 14.07
CA GLN A 13 39.18 -15.07 14.05
C GLN A 13 38.77 -14.91 12.59
N PRO A 14 37.61 -15.45 12.16
CA PRO A 14 37.03 -15.01 10.91
C PRO A 14 36.87 -13.49 11.00
N LEU A 15 37.35 -12.79 9.97
CA LEU A 15 37.17 -11.35 9.83
C LEU A 15 35.72 -11.01 10.21
N PRO A 16 35.48 -9.96 11.03
CA PRO A 16 34.11 -9.53 11.30
C PRO A 16 33.45 -9.33 9.95
N ILE A 17 32.38 -10.09 9.68
CA ILE A 17 31.44 -9.73 8.62
C ILE A 17 31.13 -8.26 8.94
N PRO A 18 31.34 -7.30 8.02
CA PRO A 18 30.90 -5.95 8.30
C PRO A 18 29.42 -6.09 8.61
N LEU A 19 29.06 -5.88 9.88
CA LEU A 19 27.70 -5.60 10.27
C LEU A 19 27.40 -4.37 9.42
N SER A 20 26.65 -4.58 8.35
CA SER A 20 26.22 -3.52 7.47
C SER A 20 25.31 -2.65 8.34
N ASP A 21 25.93 -1.71 9.06
CA ASP A 21 25.34 -0.62 9.83
C ASP A 21 24.65 0.39 8.90
N ASP A 22 24.45 0.04 7.62
CA ASP A 22 23.55 0.75 6.74
C ASP A 22 22.21 0.81 7.46
N PRO A 23 21.74 2.02 7.85
CA PRO A 23 20.42 2.14 8.41
C PRO A 23 19.44 1.51 7.40
N PRO A 24 18.50 0.66 7.85
CA PRO A 24 17.52 0.10 6.95
C PRO A 24 16.92 1.25 6.16
N ARG A 25 16.96 1.15 4.83
CA ARG A 25 16.40 2.18 3.94
C ARG A 25 15.04 2.59 4.50
N PRO A 26 14.79 3.88 4.69
CA PRO A 26 13.61 4.27 5.41
C PRO A 26 12.35 3.86 4.65
N LEU A 27 11.30 3.50 5.39
CA LEU A 27 10.08 2.91 4.82
C LEU A 27 9.39 3.82 3.79
N TRP A 28 9.58 5.13 3.90
CA TRP A 28 8.99 6.13 3.00
C TRP A 28 9.65 6.16 1.62
N GLU A 29 10.93 5.78 1.51
CA GLU A 29 11.66 5.63 0.23
C GLU A 29 11.39 4.30 -0.49
N LEU A 30 10.70 3.37 0.19
CA LEU A 30 10.36 2.07 -0.38
C LEU A 30 9.49 2.26 -1.63
N SER A 31 9.80 1.50 -2.69
CA SER A 31 8.94 1.48 -3.88
C SER A 31 7.53 1.00 -3.53
N ILE A 32 6.53 1.67 -4.07
CA ILE A 32 5.10 1.42 -3.82
C ILE A 32 4.68 -0.02 -4.15
N GLN A 33 5.40 -0.70 -5.05
CA GLN A 33 5.14 -2.09 -5.44
C GLN A 33 5.31 -3.11 -4.30
N PHE A 34 6.08 -2.76 -3.26
CA PHE A 34 6.31 -3.63 -2.12
C PHE A 34 5.25 -3.47 -1.03
N VAL A 35 4.33 -2.50 -1.18
CA VAL A 35 3.19 -2.33 -0.29
C VAL A 35 2.19 -3.45 -0.51
N LYS A 36 1.73 -4.07 0.58
CA LYS A 36 0.72 -5.13 0.55
C LYS A 36 -0.54 -4.66 -0.20
N GLY A 37 -0.91 -5.40 -1.24
CA GLY A 37 -2.08 -5.08 -2.07
C GLY A 37 -1.79 -4.25 -3.31
N VAL A 38 -0.54 -3.77 -3.50
CA VAL A 38 -0.07 -3.13 -4.74
C VAL A 38 0.64 -4.18 -5.60
N GLY A 39 -0.11 -4.83 -6.48
CA GLY A 39 0.46 -5.72 -7.51
C GLY A 39 0.93 -4.95 -8.75
N PRO A 40 1.58 -5.61 -9.73
CA PRO A 40 2.19 -4.96 -10.90
C PRO A 40 1.20 -4.10 -11.71
N LYS A 41 -0.05 -4.54 -11.83
CA LYS A 41 -1.11 -3.75 -12.50
C LYS A 41 -1.42 -2.43 -11.77
N ARG A 42 -1.42 -2.46 -10.44
CA ARG A 42 -1.70 -1.27 -9.61
C ARG A 42 -0.48 -0.35 -9.57
N THR A 43 0.73 -0.90 -9.59
CA THR A 43 1.97 -0.11 -9.72
C THR A 43 1.95 0.76 -10.98
N ILE A 44 1.58 0.21 -12.15
CA ILE A 44 1.48 0.98 -13.39
C ILE A 44 0.43 2.11 -13.26
N LEU A 45 -0.72 1.83 -12.64
CA LEU A 45 -1.74 2.84 -12.40
C LEU A 45 -1.21 3.95 -11.47
N LEU A 46 -0.59 3.59 -10.36
CA LEU A 46 -0.04 4.53 -9.38
C LEU A 46 1.08 5.38 -9.98
N GLN A 47 1.96 4.80 -10.79
CA GLN A 47 2.99 5.54 -11.54
C GLN A 47 2.37 6.56 -12.50
N ARG A 48 1.25 6.25 -13.15
CA ARG A 48 0.53 7.22 -14.00
C ARG A 48 -0.08 8.37 -13.20
N LEU A 49 -0.35 8.17 -11.90
CA LEU A 49 -0.74 9.24 -10.98
C LEU A 49 0.47 9.97 -10.35
N GLY A 50 1.71 9.61 -10.73
CA GLY A 50 2.92 10.19 -10.16
C GLY A 50 3.34 9.58 -8.81
N ILE A 51 2.86 8.38 -8.48
CA ILE A 51 3.12 7.70 -7.21
C ILE A 51 4.04 6.50 -7.46
N SER A 52 5.28 6.60 -6.98
CA SER A 52 6.36 5.63 -7.13
C SER A 52 6.88 5.13 -5.78
N THR A 53 6.83 5.96 -4.74
CA THR A 53 7.29 5.64 -3.37
C THR A 53 6.14 5.59 -2.36
N VAL A 54 6.41 5.02 -1.18
CA VAL A 54 5.46 5.03 -0.05
C VAL A 54 5.19 6.46 0.43
N GLU A 55 6.20 7.32 0.43
CA GLU A 55 6.05 8.73 0.80
C GLU A 55 5.03 9.46 -0.06
N GLU A 56 5.19 9.35 -1.38
CA GLU A 56 4.28 9.98 -2.35
C GLU A 56 2.84 9.47 -2.16
N ALA A 57 2.67 8.16 -1.91
CA ALA A 57 1.36 7.59 -1.64
C ALA A 57 0.73 8.14 -0.34
N LEU A 58 1.51 8.31 0.72
CA LEU A 58 1.03 8.86 1.99
C LEU A 58 0.62 10.33 1.86
N TRP A 59 1.31 11.08 1.01
CA TRP A 59 0.97 12.47 0.71
C TRP A 59 -0.12 12.67 -0.34
N THR A 60 -0.59 11.58 -0.97
CA THR A 60 -1.79 11.63 -1.83
C THR A 60 -3.07 11.58 -0.99
N LEU A 61 -3.45 12.74 -0.47
CA LEU A 61 -4.65 12.88 0.34
C LEU A 61 -5.92 12.71 -0.50
N PRO A 62 -6.97 12.06 0.04
CA PRO A 62 -8.28 12.01 -0.59
C PRO A 62 -8.84 13.41 -0.87
N TRP A 63 -9.50 13.58 -2.02
CA TRP A 63 -10.18 14.84 -2.34
C TRP A 63 -11.32 15.16 -1.35
N ARG A 64 -12.01 14.13 -0.85
CA ARG A 64 -13.08 14.26 0.13
C ARG A 64 -13.09 13.07 1.08
N TYR A 65 -13.27 13.35 2.36
CA TYR A 65 -13.58 12.35 3.37
C TYR A 65 -15.10 12.25 3.51
N GLU A 66 -15.63 11.05 3.42
CA GLU A 66 -17.04 10.78 3.68
C GLU A 66 -17.17 10.11 5.05
N ASP A 67 -17.88 10.74 5.97
CA ASP A 67 -18.17 10.14 7.28
C ASP A 67 -19.32 9.13 7.14
N ARG A 68 -19.03 7.86 7.40
CA ARG A 68 -20.00 6.75 7.37
C ARG A 68 -20.29 6.19 8.77
N SER A 69 -19.97 6.93 9.83
CA SER A 69 -20.23 6.52 11.21
C SER A 69 -21.72 6.47 11.56
N VAL A 70 -22.54 7.28 10.89
CA VAL A 70 -23.97 7.40 11.17
C VAL A 70 -24.81 6.69 10.11
N VAL A 71 -25.46 5.59 10.51
CA VAL A 71 -26.44 4.89 9.68
C VAL A 71 -27.80 5.58 9.78
N THR A 72 -28.29 6.10 8.66
CA THR A 72 -29.57 6.78 8.54
C THR A 72 -30.67 5.78 8.13
N PRO A 73 -31.80 5.72 8.86
CA PRO A 73 -32.95 4.91 8.43
C PRO A 73 -33.50 5.38 7.08
N VAL A 74 -33.91 4.44 6.22
CA VAL A 74 -34.45 4.73 4.88
C VAL A 74 -35.61 5.74 4.92
N ALA A 75 -36.45 5.66 5.95
CA ALA A 75 -37.59 6.57 6.14
C ALA A 75 -37.20 8.05 6.39
N LYS A 76 -35.94 8.34 6.70
CA LYS A 76 -35.43 9.68 7.01
C LYS A 76 -34.51 10.26 5.93
N LEU A 77 -34.40 9.59 4.77
CA LEU A 77 -33.55 10.05 3.69
C LEU A 77 -34.11 11.33 3.06
N VAL A 78 -33.19 12.25 2.73
CA VAL A 78 -33.52 13.52 2.07
C VAL A 78 -32.93 13.51 0.65
N PRO A 79 -33.70 13.85 -0.39
CA PRO A 79 -33.21 13.92 -1.77
C PRO A 79 -32.00 14.85 -1.91
N GLY A 80 -31.03 14.44 -2.73
CA GLY A 80 -29.81 15.20 -2.98
C GLY A 80 -28.73 15.10 -1.89
N GLY A 81 -29.04 14.50 -0.73
CA GLY A 81 -28.07 14.23 0.33
C GLY A 81 -27.31 12.91 0.12
N ILE A 82 -26.08 12.85 0.64
CA ILE A 82 -25.33 11.60 0.78
C ILE A 82 -25.59 11.06 2.18
N HIS A 83 -26.11 9.83 2.26
CA HIS A 83 -26.49 9.18 3.50
C HIS A 83 -25.93 7.74 3.54
N CYS A 84 -25.52 7.26 4.70
CA CYS A 84 -25.17 5.85 4.91
C CYS A 84 -26.41 5.07 5.35
N VAL A 85 -26.69 3.91 4.73
CA VAL A 85 -27.85 3.06 5.03
C VAL A 85 -27.39 1.62 5.19
N CYS A 86 -28.01 0.87 6.11
CA CYS A 86 -27.80 -0.56 6.29
C CYS A 86 -29.13 -1.30 6.16
N GLY A 87 -29.12 -2.48 5.54
CA GLY A 87 -30.31 -3.30 5.35
C GLY A 87 -30.03 -4.57 4.54
N VAL A 88 -31.05 -5.40 4.39
CA VAL A 88 -30.98 -6.64 3.59
C VAL A 88 -31.55 -6.36 2.20
N ILE A 89 -30.83 -6.79 1.17
CA ILE A 89 -31.30 -6.70 -0.21
C ILE A 89 -32.27 -7.86 -0.46
N ILE A 90 -33.55 -7.55 -0.65
CA ILE A 90 -34.61 -8.55 -0.89
C ILE A 90 -34.71 -8.88 -2.39
N ARG A 91 -34.45 -7.91 -3.27
CA ARG A 91 -34.58 -8.04 -4.72
C ARG A 91 -33.60 -7.10 -5.42
N ALA A 92 -32.93 -7.59 -6.45
CA ALA A 92 -32.07 -6.80 -7.33
C ALA A 92 -32.32 -7.24 -8.77
N GLU A 93 -32.69 -6.29 -9.62
CA GLU A 93 -32.95 -6.52 -11.04
C GLU A 93 -32.11 -5.57 -11.89
N SER A 94 -31.79 -5.99 -13.11
CA SER A 94 -31.20 -5.12 -14.11
C SER A 94 -32.09 -5.10 -15.35
N THR A 95 -32.53 -3.92 -15.75
CA THR A 95 -33.24 -3.73 -17.01
C THR A 95 -32.25 -3.18 -18.03
N ARG A 96 -32.07 -3.89 -19.15
CA ARG A 96 -31.28 -3.35 -20.27
C ARG A 96 -32.13 -2.35 -21.04
N ALA A 97 -31.61 -1.13 -21.19
CA ALA A 97 -32.19 -0.18 -22.13
C ALA A 97 -32.16 -0.77 -23.55
N ARG A 98 -33.22 -0.53 -24.33
CA ARG A 98 -33.31 -1.02 -25.72
C ARG A 98 -32.14 -0.44 -26.52
N SER A 99 -31.25 -1.30 -27.01
CA SER A 99 -30.15 -0.87 -27.89
C SER A 99 -30.74 -0.24 -29.15
N ARG A 100 -30.62 1.09 -29.27
CA ARG A 100 -30.85 1.79 -30.53
C ARG A 100 -29.51 1.84 -31.24
N ARG A 101 -29.41 1.24 -32.44
CA ARG A 101 -28.34 1.58 -33.36
C ARG A 101 -28.53 3.04 -33.74
N LEU A 102 -27.63 3.90 -33.27
CA LEU A 102 -27.44 5.22 -33.85
C LEU A 102 -26.68 4.97 -35.17
N SER A 103 -27.44 4.96 -36.26
CA SER A 103 -26.95 5.07 -37.63
C SER A 103 -26.39 6.45 -37.89
#